data_AF-A0A3L8Q454-F1
#
_entry.id   AF-A0A3L8Q454-F1
#
_cell.length_a   1.000
_cell.length_b   1.000
_cell.length_c   1.000
_cell.angle_alpha   90.00
_cell.angle_beta   90.00
_cell.angle_gamma   90.00
#
_symmetry.space_group_name_H-M   'P 1'
#
loop_
_entity.id
_entity.type
_entity.pdbx_description
1 polymer ?
#
loop_
_entity_poly.entity_id
_entity_poly.type
_entity_poly.pdbx_seq_one_letter_code
_entity_poly.pdbx_strand_id
1 'polypeptide(L)' 'MAVKVANLLECDKVKRKGTFLVDARLLFPGEEEQRLTIALVELSGVQFQEDGSVIPRDKPFEAMAALFVALYALNIL' A
#
# COMPACT_ATOMS: atom_id res chain seq x y z
N MET A 1 3.03 2.83 9.73
CA MET A 1 2.22 2.33 8.59
C MET A 1 1.80 3.45 7.65
N ALA A 2 1.32 4.60 8.15
CA ALA A 2 0.95 5.77 7.32
C ALA A 2 2.05 6.24 6.34
N VAL A 3 3.30 6.42 6.79
CA VAL A 3 4.44 6.81 5.90
C VAL A 3 4.64 5.85 4.72
N LYS A 4 4.26 4.58 4.88
CA LYS A 4 4.40 3.55 3.83
C LYS A 4 3.26 3.62 2.80
N VAL A 5 2.04 3.97 3.23
CA VAL A 5 0.93 4.24 2.31
C VAL A 5 1.10 5.59 1.59
N ALA A 6 1.76 6.58 2.22
CA ALA A 6 2.16 7.81 1.54
C ALA A 6 3.07 7.56 0.33
N ASN A 7 4.06 6.66 0.44
CA ASN A 7 4.91 6.28 -0.69
C ASN A 7 4.10 5.67 -1.85
N LEU A 8 3.05 4.89 -1.56
CA LEU A 8 2.14 4.34 -2.57
C LEU A 8 1.30 5.45 -3.24
N LEU A 9 0.88 6.47 -2.48
CA LEU A 9 0.09 7.61 -2.97
C LEU A 9 0.91 8.61 -3.81
N GLU A 10 2.18 8.83 -3.48
CA GLU A 10 3.06 9.68 -4.30
C GLU A 10 3.36 9.06 -5.67
N CYS A 11 3.42 7.73 -5.76
CA CYS A 11 3.58 7.01 -7.02
C CYS A 11 2.39 7.20 -7.97
N ASP A 12 1.16 7.33 -7.46
CA ASP A 12 -0.03 7.51 -8.30
C ASP A 12 -0.14 8.93 -8.89
N LYS A 13 0.41 9.95 -8.20
CA LYS A 13 0.48 11.33 -8.70
C LYS A 13 1.40 11.47 -9.92
N VAL A 14 2.46 10.68 -9.99
CA VAL A 14 3.34 10.61 -11.15
C VAL A 14 2.68 9.68 -12.16
N LYS A 15 1.88 10.24 -13.09
CA LYS A 15 1.17 9.55 -14.19
C LYS A 15 2.05 8.62 -15.06
N ARG A 16 2.59 7.54 -14.51
CA ARG A 16 3.15 6.42 -15.26
C ARG A 16 2.29 5.22 -14.93
N LYS A 17 1.50 4.81 -15.93
CA LYS A 17 1.04 3.43 -16.08
C LYS A 17 2.26 2.52 -15.89
N GLY A 18 2.51 2.03 -14.70
CA GLY A 18 3.71 1.27 -14.40
C GLY A 18 3.54 0.56 -13.08
N THR A 19 3.59 -0.75 -13.15
CA THR A 19 3.76 -1.64 -12.00
C THR A 19 4.90 -1.08 -11.14
N PHE A 20 4.65 -0.88 -9.85
CA PHE A 20 5.68 -0.42 -8.93
C PHE A 20 6.21 -1.61 -8.12
N LEU A 21 7.53 -1.64 -7.93
CA LEU A 21 8.22 -2.64 -7.14
C LEU A 21 8.40 -2.07 -5.73
N VAL A 22 7.80 -2.74 -4.76
CA VAL A 22 7.95 -2.41 -3.34
C VAL A 22 8.39 -3.68 -2.66
N ASP A 23 9.63 -3.74 -2.18
CA ASP A 23 10.11 -4.91 -1.45
C ASP A 23 9.32 -5.06 -0.15
N ALA A 24 8.35 -5.97 -0.15
CA ALA A 24 7.47 -6.23 0.98
C ALA A 24 8.26 -6.64 2.24
N ARG A 25 9.49 -7.18 2.08
CA ARG A 25 10.38 -7.55 3.19
C ARG A 25 11.03 -6.33 3.86
N LEU A 26 11.21 -5.23 3.14
CA LEU A 26 11.68 -3.96 3.71
C LEU A 26 10.56 -3.21 4.45
N LEU A 27 9.30 -3.62 4.26
CA LEU A 27 8.17 -2.93 4.85
C LEU A 27 7.76 -3.48 6.22
N PHE A 28 7.98 -4.74 6.58
CA PHE A 28 7.47 -5.29 7.85
C PHE A 28 8.44 -6.31 8.46
N PRO A 29 8.90 -6.12 9.72
CA PRO A 29 9.90 -6.98 10.35
C PRO A 29 9.34 -8.32 10.89
N GLY A 30 8.02 -8.57 10.84
CA GLY A 30 7.40 -9.81 11.32
C GLY A 30 6.37 -10.41 10.35
N GLU A 31 6.31 -11.75 10.27
CA GLU A 31 5.45 -12.46 9.30
C GLU A 31 3.95 -12.17 9.45
N GLU A 32 3.43 -12.10 10.68
CA GLU A 32 2.01 -11.80 10.92
C GLU A 32 1.67 -10.35 10.56
N GLU A 33 2.48 -9.40 11.00
CA GLU A 33 2.32 -7.98 10.67
C GLU A 33 2.41 -7.74 9.16
N GLN A 34 3.30 -8.48 8.50
CA GLN A 34 3.45 -8.47 7.06
C GLN A 34 2.18 -8.99 6.37
N ARG A 35 1.65 -10.14 6.78
CA ARG A 35 0.40 -10.69 6.22
C ARG A 35 -0.79 -9.76 6.40
N LEU A 36 -0.96 -9.22 7.61
CA LEU A 36 -2.06 -8.31 7.92
C LEU A 36 -1.96 -7.04 7.08
N THR A 37 -0.75 -6.49 6.90
CA THR A 37 -0.59 -5.28 6.11
C THR A 37 -0.80 -5.53 4.62
N ILE A 38 -0.31 -6.66 4.09
CA ILE A 38 -0.59 -7.05 2.69
C ILE A 38 -2.09 -7.15 2.48
N ALA A 39 -2.82 -7.86 3.35
CA ALA A 39 -4.27 -7.99 3.23
C ALA A 39 -4.99 -6.63 3.25
N LEU A 40 -4.61 -5.72 4.14
CA LEU A 40 -5.18 -4.36 4.22
C LEU A 40 -4.96 -3.54 2.95
N VAL A 41 -3.75 -3.61 2.39
CA VAL A 41 -3.41 -2.89 1.17
C VAL A 41 -4.12 -3.51 -0.03
N GLU A 42 -4.24 -4.85 -0.10
CA GLU A 42 -4.99 -5.53 -1.17
C GLU A 42 -6.49 -5.20 -1.16
N LEU A 43 -7.09 -5.12 0.02
CA LEU A 43 -8.49 -4.67 0.20
C LEU A 43 -8.71 -3.23 -0.29
N SER A 44 -7.65 -2.46 -0.49
CA SER A 44 -7.70 -1.10 -1.04
C SER A 44 -7.58 -1.06 -2.57
N GLY A 45 -7.79 -2.20 -3.26
CA GLY A 45 -7.93 -2.25 -4.72
C GLY A 45 -6.62 -2.46 -5.50
N VAL A 46 -5.56 -2.91 -4.82
CA VAL A 46 -4.30 -3.34 -5.44
C VAL A 46 -4.04 -4.82 -5.18
N GLN A 47 -3.08 -5.41 -5.86
CA GLN A 47 -2.67 -6.79 -5.63
C GLN A 47 -1.15 -6.89 -5.53
N PHE A 48 -0.64 -7.62 -4.54
CA PHE A 48 0.78 -7.96 -4.46
C PHE A 48 1.09 -9.19 -5.30
N GLN A 49 2.20 -9.14 -6.03
CA GLN A 49 2.78 -10.28 -6.71
C GLN A 49 3.95 -10.86 -5.89
N GLU A 50 4.28 -12.12 -6.16
CA GLU A 50 5.37 -12.85 -5.50
C GLU A 50 6.75 -12.20 -5.72
N ASP A 51 6.90 -11.42 -6.79
CA ASP A 51 8.10 -10.63 -7.10
C ASP A 51 8.18 -9.30 -6.32
N GLY A 52 7.20 -9.00 -5.47
CA GLY A 52 7.10 -7.75 -4.71
C GLY A 52 6.53 -6.59 -5.53
N SER A 53 6.06 -6.84 -6.74
CA SER A 53 5.38 -5.81 -7.53
C SER A 53 3.91 -5.68 -7.11
N VAL A 54 3.35 -4.49 -7.33
CA VAL A 54 1.95 -4.21 -6.98
C VAL A 54 1.20 -3.75 -8.24
N ILE A 55 0.09 -4.43 -8.51
CA ILE A 55 -0.77 -4.17 -9.67
C ILE A 55 -2.07 -3.48 -9.21
N PRO A 56 -2.45 -2.33 -9.80
CA PRO A 56 -3.74 -1.72 -9.56
C PRO A 56 -4.88 -2.52 -10.22
N ARG A 57 -5.98 -2.79 -9.50
CA ARG A 57 -7.14 -3.53 -10.03
C ARG A 57 -8.41 -2.68 -10.15
N ASP A 58 -8.76 -1.89 -9.13
CA ASP A 58 -10.11 -1.28 -9.02
C ASP A 58 -10.11 0.23 -8.69
N LYS A 59 -9.40 1.05 -9.48
CA LYS A 59 -9.19 2.49 -9.16
C LYS A 59 -8.70 2.68 -7.71
N PRO A 60 -7.51 2.15 -7.38
CA PRO A 60 -7.05 2.05 -6.01
C PRO A 60 -6.79 3.40 -5.32
N PHE A 61 -6.74 4.50 -6.07
CA PHE A 61 -6.31 5.79 -5.54
C PHE A 61 -7.18 6.28 -4.38
N GLU A 62 -8.50 6.31 -4.56
CA GLU A 62 -9.43 6.80 -3.54
C GLU A 62 -9.41 5.92 -2.28
N ALA A 63 -9.38 4.61 -2.46
CA ALA A 63 -9.32 3.65 -1.35
C ALA A 63 -7.97 3.72 -0.61
N MET A 64 -6.86 3.85 -1.33
CA MET A 64 -5.52 4.00 -0.75
C MET A 64 -5.36 5.33 -0.02
N ALA A 65 -5.96 6.41 -0.53
CA ALA A 65 -6.01 7.72 0.12
C ALA A 65 -6.80 7.66 1.43
N ALA A 66 -7.98 7.02 1.42
CA ALA A 66 -8.78 6.81 2.62
C ALA A 66 -8.02 5.96 3.66
N LEU A 67 -7.36 4.89 3.23
CA LEU A 67 -6.52 4.05 4.10
C LEU A 67 -5.39 4.88 4.72
N PHE A 68 -4.69 5.71 3.95
CA PHE A 68 -3.63 6.58 4.48
C PHE A 68 -4.16 7.52 5.57
N VAL A 69 -5.28 8.21 5.31
CA VAL A 69 -5.88 9.15 6.26
C VAL A 69 -6.31 8.42 7.53
N ALA A 70 -6.95 7.24 7.41
CA ALA A 70 -7.37 6.44 8.55
C ALA A 70 -6.18 5.99 9.41
N LEU A 71 -5.10 5.52 8.77
CA LEU A 71 -3.88 5.10 9.48
C LEU A 71 -3.14 6.26 10.13
N TYR A 72 -3.18 7.45 9.51
CA TYR A 72 -2.61 8.65 10.10
C TYR A 72 -3.41 9.10 11.33
N ALA A 73 -4.74 9.11 11.24
CA ALA A 73 -5.61 9.43 12.37
C ALA A 73 -5.45 8.43 13.53
N LEU A 74 -5.41 7.12 13.23
CA LEU A 74 -5.18 6.06 14.23
C LEU A 74 -3.81 6.17 14.92
N ASN A 75 -2.80 6.71 14.24
CA ASN A 75 -1.47 6.90 14.83
C ASN A 75 -1.38 8.14 15.74
N ILE A 76 -2.38 9.03 15.68
CA ILE A 76 -2.46 10.23 16.53
C ILE A 76 -3.26 9.95 17.82
N LEU A 77 -4.09 8.91 17.81
CA LEU A 77 -4.83 8.41 18.97
C LEU A 77 -3.94 7.55 19.86
#